data_AF-A0AAD7ZVU6-F1
#
_entry.id   AF-A0AAD7ZVU6-F1
#
_cell.length_a   1.000
_cell.length_b   1.000
_cell.length_c   1.000
_cell.angle_alpha   90.00
_cell.angle_beta   90.00
_cell.angle_gamma   90.00
#
_symmetry.space_group_name_H-M   'P 1'
#
loop_
_entity.id
_entity.type
_entity.pdbx_description
1 polymer ?
#
loop_
_entity_poly.entity_id
_entity_poly.type
_entity_poly.pdbx_seq_one_letter_code
_entity_poly.pdbx_strand_id
1 'polypeptide(L)'
;SHVRTPGYPRTGNIADSIQEGSSRKAAAPSVAVHDEERNNSDSRVLSNVNQVTWLTELLHNGSVLLHTGVNGTTENLQLAGEDQPNEPHSACTSPVSQSGHCRHFRYCVLSVFTSSQQDFLPYFCRIDNYVGVCCPDHLHPAAAS
;
A
#
# COMPACT_ATOMS: atom_id res chain seq x y z
N SER A 1 38.69 49.57 -14.75
CA SER A 1 38.04 48.68 -15.74
C SER A 1 36.55 48.98 -15.80
N HIS A 2 36.06 49.39 -16.96
CA HIS A 2 34.63 49.55 -17.28
C HIS A 2 34.09 48.23 -17.86
N VAL A 3 32.93 47.74 -17.42
CA VAL A 3 31.97 47.00 -18.29
C VAL A 3 30.51 47.17 -17.82
N ARG A 4 29.77 48.00 -18.58
CA ARG A 4 28.37 47.95 -19.08
C ARG A 4 27.24 47.12 -18.39
N THR A 5 26.15 47.83 -18.07
CA THR A 5 24.70 47.48 -17.98
C THR A 5 24.11 46.99 -19.35
N PRO A 6 22.86 46.47 -19.55
CA PRO A 6 21.51 46.78 -18.95
C PRO A 6 20.63 45.51 -18.65
N GLY A 7 19.44 45.48 -18.01
CA GLY A 7 18.25 46.35 -17.94
C GLY A 7 17.11 45.79 -18.83
N TYR A 8 15.91 45.52 -18.29
CA TYR A 8 14.51 45.48 -18.87
C TYR A 8 13.56 44.49 -18.12
N PRO A 9 12.20 44.60 -18.17
CA PRO A 9 11.41 45.09 -17.04
C PRO A 9 10.18 44.20 -16.68
N ARG A 10 9.35 44.78 -15.79
CA ARG A 10 8.11 44.30 -15.16
C ARG A 10 6.85 44.71 -15.94
N THR A 11 5.86 43.83 -16.05
CA THR A 11 4.39 44.05 -16.21
C THR A 11 3.75 42.64 -16.20
N GLY A 12 2.71 42.27 -15.44
CA GLY A 12 1.47 42.97 -15.07
C GLY A 12 0.36 42.53 -16.03
N ASN A 13 -0.60 41.69 -15.60
CA ASN A 13 -2.06 41.89 -15.79
C ASN A 13 -2.92 40.67 -15.39
N ILE A 14 -4.03 41.03 -14.75
CA ILE A 14 -5.20 40.25 -14.35
C ILE A 14 -6.21 40.33 -15.50
N ALA A 15 -6.91 39.25 -15.84
CA ALA A 15 -8.23 39.33 -16.50
C ALA A 15 -9.02 38.01 -16.33
N ASP A 16 -10.16 38.17 -15.68
CA ASP A 16 -11.32 37.29 -15.57
C ASP A 16 -12.06 37.21 -16.92
N SER A 17 -12.69 36.07 -17.27
CA SER A 17 -13.95 36.02 -18.05
C SER A 17 -14.52 34.59 -18.17
N ILE A 18 -15.57 34.35 -17.38
CA ILE A 18 -16.92 33.84 -17.74
C ILE A 18 -17.11 33.10 -19.09
N GLN A 19 -17.74 31.92 -19.05
CA GLN A 19 -18.44 31.30 -20.18
C GLN A 19 -19.90 30.97 -19.79
N GLU A 20 -20.85 31.62 -20.47
CA GLU A 20 -22.31 31.41 -20.37
C GLU A 20 -22.83 30.19 -21.17
N GLY A 21 -24.10 29.83 -20.94
CA GLY A 21 -24.85 28.67 -21.49
C GLY A 21 -25.00 28.61 -23.03
N SER A 22 -25.86 27.81 -23.67
CA SER A 22 -26.98 26.93 -23.31
C SER A 22 -27.45 26.20 -24.60
N SER A 23 -27.97 24.98 -24.46
CA SER A 23 -29.04 24.32 -25.26
C SER A 23 -28.86 23.73 -26.68
N ARG A 24 -29.17 22.41 -26.74
CA ARG A 24 -29.98 21.65 -27.75
C ARG A 24 -29.31 21.29 -29.09
N LYS A 25 -29.47 20.12 -29.72
CA LYS A 25 -30.27 18.88 -29.54
C LYS A 25 -29.92 17.94 -30.71
N ALA A 26 -29.75 16.63 -30.49
CA ALA A 26 -30.24 15.55 -31.38
C ALA A 26 -29.79 14.17 -30.87
N ALA A 27 -30.74 13.23 -30.89
CA ALA A 27 -30.63 11.87 -30.38
C ALA A 27 -29.99 10.90 -31.38
N ALA A 28 -29.31 9.88 -30.86
CA ALA A 28 -29.02 8.61 -31.51
C ALA A 28 -28.86 7.52 -30.43
N PRO A 29 -29.07 6.23 -30.74
CA PRO A 29 -29.82 5.31 -29.89
C PRO A 29 -29.01 4.63 -28.78
N SER A 30 -29.74 4.17 -27.76
CA SER A 30 -29.28 3.26 -26.71
C SER A 30 -28.60 2.03 -27.29
N VAL A 31 -27.29 1.97 -27.18
CA VAL A 31 -26.56 0.71 -27.08
C VAL A 31 -26.25 0.53 -25.60
N ALA A 32 -26.86 -0.49 -25.00
CA ALA A 32 -26.59 -0.92 -23.65
C ALA A 32 -25.11 -1.32 -23.57
N VAL A 33 -24.26 -0.39 -23.14
CA VAL A 33 -22.96 -0.73 -22.60
C VAL A 33 -23.24 -1.05 -21.13
N HIS A 34 -23.17 -2.34 -20.81
CA HIS A 34 -23.03 -2.78 -19.44
C HIS A 34 -21.88 -1.96 -18.85
N ASP A 35 -22.17 -1.08 -17.89
CA ASP A 35 -21.14 -0.46 -17.09
C ASP A 35 -20.44 -1.58 -16.35
N GLU A 36 -19.33 -1.99 -16.97
CA GLU A 36 -18.39 -2.97 -16.51
C GLU A 36 -17.96 -2.51 -15.14
N GLU A 37 -18.37 -3.31 -14.16
CA GLU A 37 -18.01 -3.20 -12.77
C GLU A 37 -16.54 -2.80 -12.70
N ARG A 38 -16.29 -1.55 -12.30
CA ARG A 38 -14.95 -1.04 -12.05
C ARG A 38 -14.44 -1.75 -10.81
N ASN A 39 -14.11 -3.04 -10.94
CA ASN A 39 -13.29 -3.80 -10.03
C ASN A 39 -11.86 -3.27 -10.17
N ASN A 40 -11.67 -2.04 -9.68
CA ASN A 40 -10.37 -1.54 -9.26
C ASN A 40 -10.28 -1.74 -7.75
N SER A 41 -10.40 -3.00 -7.35
CA SER A 41 -10.26 -3.49 -5.98
C SER A 41 -9.29 -4.66 -5.98
N ASP A 42 -8.24 -4.60 -6.81
CA ASP A 42 -7.06 -5.47 -6.70
C ASP A 42 -6.17 -5.01 -5.53
N SER A 43 -6.81 -4.70 -4.41
CA SER A 43 -6.14 -4.62 -3.13
C SER A 43 -6.15 -6.04 -2.56
N ARG A 44 -5.16 -6.81 -3.04
CA ARG A 44 -5.04 -8.26 -2.99
C ARG A 44 -4.68 -8.78 -1.59
N VAL A 45 -5.47 -8.44 -0.58
CA VAL A 45 -5.38 -9.11 0.73
C VAL A 45 -5.97 -10.50 0.56
N LEU A 46 -5.09 -11.49 0.53
CA LEU A 46 -5.47 -12.89 0.65
C LEU A 46 -6.01 -13.12 2.06
N SER A 47 -7.14 -13.79 2.15
CA SER A 47 -7.81 -14.05 3.43
C SER A 47 -7.13 -15.12 4.26
N ASN A 48 -6.03 -15.73 3.78
CA ASN A 48 -5.45 -16.89 4.44
C ASN A 48 -3.94 -17.02 4.28
N VAL A 49 -3.26 -17.16 5.42
CA VAL A 49 -1.83 -17.44 5.55
C VAL A 49 -1.39 -18.73 4.85
N ASN A 50 -2.30 -19.69 4.69
CA ASN A 50 -2.04 -20.98 4.04
C ASN A 50 -1.74 -20.87 2.53
N GLN A 51 -1.98 -19.71 1.92
CA GLN A 51 -1.64 -19.45 0.52
C GLN A 51 -0.15 -19.10 0.33
N VAL A 52 0.61 -18.96 1.42
CA VAL A 52 2.01 -18.56 1.40
C VAL A 52 2.89 -19.81 1.42
N THR A 53 3.28 -20.27 0.25
CA THR A 53 3.95 -21.58 0.05
C THR A 53 5.29 -21.68 0.78
N TRP A 54 6.12 -20.63 0.74
CA TRP A 54 7.42 -20.60 1.41
C TRP A 54 7.30 -20.60 2.94
N LEU A 55 6.18 -20.12 3.49
CA LEU A 55 5.99 -20.03 4.93
C LEU A 55 5.83 -21.41 5.55
N THR A 56 5.13 -22.32 4.86
CA THR A 56 4.93 -23.71 5.29
C THR A 56 6.24 -24.47 5.48
N GLU A 57 7.27 -24.16 4.68
CA GLU A 57 8.59 -24.79 4.80
C GLU A 57 9.41 -24.24 5.98
N LEU A 58 9.14 -22.99 6.40
CA LEU A 58 9.85 -22.31 7.48
C LEU A 58 9.11 -22.38 8.83
N LEU A 59 7.87 -22.85 8.82
CA LEU A 59 7.02 -23.03 10.00
C LEU A 59 7.41 -24.30 10.75
N HIS A 60 7.92 -24.13 11.96
CA HIS A 60 8.23 -25.23 12.87
C HIS A 60 7.70 -24.93 14.27
N ASN A 61 6.79 -25.78 14.77
CA ASN A 61 6.14 -25.63 16.09
C ASN A 61 5.52 -24.24 16.33
N GLY A 62 4.90 -23.64 15.30
CA GLY A 62 4.23 -22.33 15.39
C GLY A 62 5.15 -21.11 15.28
N SER A 63 6.46 -21.33 15.09
CA SER A 63 7.44 -20.27 14.85
C SER A 63 8.01 -20.36 13.44
N VAL A 64 8.44 -19.22 12.91
CA VAL A 64 8.97 -19.01 11.56
C VAL A 64 10.42 -18.57 11.67
N LEU A 65 11.30 -19.30 11.00
CA LEU A 65 12.70 -18.90 10.85
C LEU A 65 12.85 -17.98 9.65
N LEU A 66 12.91 -16.67 9.92
CA LEU A 66 12.98 -15.65 8.88
C LEU A 66 14.42 -15.18 8.68
N HIS A 67 14.93 -15.31 7.46
CA HIS A 67 16.24 -14.76 7.08
C HIS A 67 16.04 -13.30 6.72
N THR A 68 16.17 -12.39 7.67
CA THR A 68 15.85 -10.97 7.46
C THR A 68 16.87 -10.25 6.57
N GLY A 69 18.00 -10.90 6.26
CA GLY A 69 19.02 -10.39 5.34
C GLY A 69 19.81 -9.21 5.89
N VAL A 70 19.27 -8.46 6.86
CA VAL A 70 20.01 -7.49 7.67
C VAL A 70 21.11 -8.21 8.43
N ASN A 71 22.36 -7.95 8.03
CA ASN A 71 23.59 -8.56 8.56
C ASN A 71 23.62 -10.11 8.52
N GLY A 72 22.83 -10.75 7.66
CA GLY A 72 22.73 -12.22 7.61
C GLY A 72 22.07 -12.86 8.83
N THR A 73 21.29 -12.09 9.59
CA THR A 73 20.64 -12.56 10.81
C THR A 73 19.40 -13.41 10.47
N THR A 74 19.27 -14.56 11.12
CA THR A 74 18.03 -15.36 11.11
C THR A 74 17.28 -15.09 12.39
N GLU A 75 16.01 -14.69 12.28
CA GLU A 75 15.13 -14.44 13.41
C GLU A 75 14.11 -15.57 13.57
N ASN A 76 13.88 -15.98 14.82
CA ASN A 76 12.83 -16.93 15.17
C ASN A 76 11.63 -16.15 15.72
N LEU A 77 10.54 -16.09 14.96
CA LEU A 77 9.36 -15.27 15.25
C LEU A 77 8.09 -16.11 15.19
N GLN A 78 7.10 -15.79 16.01
CA GLN A 78 5.83 -16.51 16.05
C GLN A 78 4.83 -15.98 15.01
N LEU A 79 3.98 -16.85 14.50
CA LEU A 79 2.75 -16.40 13.86
C LEU A 79 1.71 -16.07 14.93
N ALA A 80 1.02 -14.95 14.76
CA ALA A 80 -0.06 -14.56 15.64
C ALA A 80 -1.17 -15.62 15.66
N GLY A 81 -1.56 -16.08 16.86
CA GLY A 81 -2.72 -16.93 17.06
C GLY A 81 -4.02 -16.14 17.02
N GLU A 82 -5.15 -16.80 17.31
CA GLU A 82 -6.47 -16.14 17.38
C GLU A 82 -6.63 -15.24 18.61
N ASP A 83 -5.72 -15.39 19.58
CA ASP A 83 -5.60 -14.61 20.80
C ASP A 83 -5.02 -13.19 20.57
N GLN A 84 -4.39 -12.96 19.42
CA GLN A 84 -3.82 -11.66 19.07
C GLN A 84 -4.83 -10.85 18.26
N PRO A 85 -5.08 -9.57 18.59
CA PRO A 85 -6.06 -8.78 17.85
C PRO A 85 -5.50 -8.23 16.53
N ASN A 86 -6.41 -7.82 15.64
CA ASN A 86 -6.06 -7.10 14.40
C ASN A 86 -5.95 -5.58 14.67
N GLU A 87 -4.99 -5.18 15.49
CA GLU A 87 -4.74 -3.77 15.79
C GLU A 87 -3.55 -3.20 14.99
N PRO A 88 -3.57 -1.90 14.66
CA PRO A 88 -2.40 -1.22 14.12
C PRO A 88 -1.31 -1.09 15.21
N HIS A 89 -0.07 -1.44 14.86
CA HIS A 89 1.11 -1.20 15.69
C HIS A 89 1.87 0.04 15.19
N SER A 90 3.19 -0.03 15.02
CA SER A 90 3.99 1.08 14.52
C SER A 90 3.59 1.52 13.11
N ALA A 91 3.56 2.83 12.86
CA ALA A 91 3.42 3.37 11.51
C ALA A 91 4.59 2.92 10.62
N CYS A 92 4.31 2.70 9.35
CA CYS A 92 5.28 2.21 8.37
C CYS A 92 4.97 2.77 6.97
N THR A 93 5.92 2.61 6.05
CA THR A 93 5.72 2.90 4.63
C THR A 93 6.07 1.67 3.84
N SER A 94 5.13 1.20 3.02
CA SER A 94 5.36 0.03 2.18
C SER A 94 6.41 0.32 1.10
N PRO A 95 7.05 -0.70 0.51
CA PRO A 95 7.98 -0.54 -0.61
C PRO A 95 7.38 0.19 -1.82
N VAL A 96 6.06 0.18 -1.97
CA VAL A 96 5.32 0.92 -3.00
C VAL A 96 4.93 2.33 -2.57
N SER A 97 5.59 2.87 -1.53
CA SER A 97 5.41 4.23 -1.00
C SER A 97 4.00 4.52 -0.48
N GLN A 98 3.29 3.52 0.03
CA GLN A 98 1.99 3.70 0.67
C GLN A 98 2.15 3.77 2.19
N SER A 99 1.51 4.76 2.81
CA SER A 99 1.38 4.85 4.26
C SER A 99 0.56 3.68 4.81
N GLY A 100 1.00 3.16 5.94
CA GLY A 100 0.36 2.02 6.58
C GLY A 100 0.78 1.85 8.02
N HIS A 101 0.29 0.77 8.62
CA HIS A 101 0.66 0.35 9.96
C HIS A 101 1.07 -1.12 9.97
N CYS A 102 2.00 -1.44 10.86
CA CYS A 102 2.37 -2.82 11.13
C CYS A 102 1.19 -3.58 11.72
N ARG A 103 0.85 -4.72 11.12
CA ARG A 103 -0.18 -5.65 11.59
C ARG A 103 0.36 -7.06 11.59
N HIS A 104 -0.17 -7.92 12.46
CA HIS A 104 0.19 -9.33 12.45
C HIS A 104 -0.06 -9.94 11.07
N PHE A 105 0.88 -10.76 10.59
CA PHE A 105 0.89 -11.27 9.22
C PHE A 105 -0.46 -11.85 8.76
N ARG A 106 -1.10 -12.64 9.62
CA ARG A 106 -2.40 -13.28 9.35
C ARG A 106 -3.53 -12.32 8.99
N TYR A 107 -3.45 -11.06 9.41
CA TYR A 107 -4.51 -10.07 9.19
C TYR A 107 -4.31 -9.21 7.94
N CYS A 108 -3.13 -9.28 7.32
CA CYS A 108 -2.84 -8.50 6.13
C CYS A 108 -1.90 -9.27 5.19
N VAL A 109 -2.36 -10.40 4.65
CA VAL A 109 -1.56 -11.20 3.71
C VAL A 109 -1.71 -10.61 2.31
N LEU A 110 -0.76 -9.80 1.85
CA LEU A 110 -0.76 -9.28 0.47
C LEU A 110 -0.39 -10.39 -0.53
N SER A 111 -0.94 -10.36 -1.74
CA SER A 111 -0.61 -11.35 -2.78
C SER A 111 0.87 -11.43 -3.13
N VAL A 112 1.60 -10.32 -3.00
CA VAL A 112 3.05 -10.31 -3.23
C VAL A 112 3.80 -11.24 -2.27
N PHE A 113 3.20 -11.55 -1.11
CA PHE A 113 3.80 -12.45 -0.13
C PHE A 113 3.73 -13.91 -0.54
N THR A 114 2.85 -14.33 -1.45
CA THR A 114 2.72 -15.77 -1.77
C THR A 114 3.84 -16.30 -2.65
N SER A 115 4.48 -15.42 -3.42
CA SER A 115 5.42 -15.82 -4.47
C SER A 115 6.81 -16.14 -3.92
N SER A 116 7.32 -15.33 -2.99
CA SER A 116 8.63 -15.57 -2.37
C SER A 116 8.78 -14.89 -1.01
N GLN A 117 9.68 -15.43 -0.17
CA GLN A 117 10.09 -14.78 1.08
C GLN A 117 10.76 -13.42 0.80
N GLN A 118 11.47 -13.31 -0.32
CA GLN A 118 12.22 -12.12 -0.71
C GLN A 118 11.28 -10.95 -1.04
N ASP A 119 10.10 -11.22 -1.59
CA ASP A 119 9.07 -10.21 -1.85
C ASP A 119 8.36 -9.77 -0.56
N PHE A 120 8.34 -10.65 0.44
CA PHE A 120 7.79 -10.37 1.77
C PHE A 120 8.71 -9.49 2.62
N LEU A 121 10.03 -9.72 2.61
CA LEU A 121 10.99 -9.05 3.49
C LEU A 121 10.94 -7.51 3.45
N PRO A 122 10.75 -6.84 2.29
CA PRO A 122 10.61 -5.38 2.25
C PRO A 122 9.38 -4.84 2.98
N TYR A 123 8.35 -5.68 3.20
CA TYR A 123 7.16 -5.33 3.97
C TYR A 123 7.24 -5.80 5.42
N PHE A 124 8.21 -6.66 5.75
CA PHE A 124 8.34 -7.23 7.08
C PHE A 124 8.55 -6.12 8.13
N CYS A 125 7.84 -6.28 9.24
CA CYS A 125 8.16 -5.56 10.45
C CYS A 125 7.96 -6.46 11.68
N ARG A 126 8.70 -6.16 12.74
CA ARG A 126 8.65 -6.92 13.97
C ARG A 126 7.60 -6.34 14.91
N ILE A 127 6.69 -7.20 15.39
CA ILE A 127 5.73 -6.86 16.44
C ILE A 127 6.08 -7.72 17.66
N ASP A 128 6.91 -7.19 18.57
CA ASP A 128 7.50 -7.94 19.67
C ASP A 128 8.20 -9.24 19.20
N ASN A 129 7.58 -10.40 19.43
CA ASN A 129 8.08 -11.70 19.00
C ASN A 129 7.27 -12.30 17.83
N TYR A 130 6.37 -11.52 17.23
CA TYR A 130 5.51 -11.95 16.14
C TYR A 130 5.96 -11.40 14.78
N VAL A 131 5.64 -12.18 13.75
CA VAL A 131 5.78 -11.76 12.36
C VAL A 131 4.70 -10.72 12.03
N GLY A 132 5.13 -9.51 11.72
CA GLY A 132 4.30 -8.42 11.24
C GLY A 132 4.61 -8.03 9.80
N VAL A 133 3.66 -7.31 9.20
CA VAL A 133 3.80 -6.70 7.88
C VAL A 133 3.29 -5.29 7.86
N CYS A 134 3.94 -4.44 7.08
CA CYS A 134 3.46 -3.11 6.78
C CYS A 134 2.21 -3.19 5.92
N CYS A 135 1.06 -2.95 6.54
CA CYS A 135 -0.24 -3.03 5.92
C CYS A 135 -0.74 -1.63 5.52
N PRO A 136 -1.05 -1.37 4.24
CA PRO A 136 -1.54 -0.07 3.81
C PRO A 136 -2.84 0.35 4.50
N ASP A 137 -2.97 1.61 4.88
CA ASP A 137 -4.15 2.09 5.65
C ASP A 137 -5.46 2.07 4.86
N HIS A 138 -5.37 2.16 3.52
CA HIS A 138 -6.55 2.03 2.66
C HIS A 138 -7.14 0.62 2.64
N LEU A 139 -6.36 -0.40 3.07
CA LEU A 139 -6.82 -1.77 3.26
C LEU A 139 -7.33 -2.01 4.68
N HIS A 140 -6.60 -1.48 5.67
CA HIS A 140 -6.93 -1.63 7.08
C HIS A 140 -6.65 -0.33 7.84
N PRO A 141 -7.63 0.59 7.93
CA PRO A 141 -7.42 1.87 8.59
C PRO A 141 -6.94 1.69 10.02
N ALA A 142 -5.95 2.48 10.45
CA ALA A 142 -5.74 2.69 11.88
C ALA A 142 -7.04 3.30 12.42
N ALA A 143 -7.68 2.65 13.40
CA ALA A 143 -9.03 3.00 13.83
C ALA A 143 -9.23 4.51 13.92
N ALA A 144 -10.25 5.03 13.22
CA ALA A 144 -10.60 6.44 13.28
C ALA A 144 -10.98 6.78 14.72
N SER A 145 -10.15 7.57 15.38
CA SER A 145 -10.43 8.13 16.71
C SER A 145 -11.38 9.31 16.58
#